data_AF-A0A6C0KM75-F1
#
_entry.id   AF-A0A6C0KM75-F1
#
_cell.length_a   1.000
_cell.length_b   1.000
_cell.length_c   1.000
_cell.angle_alpha   90.00
_cell.angle_beta   90.00
_cell.angle_gamma   90.00
#
_symmetry.space_group_name_H-M   'P 1'
#
loop_
_entity.id
_entity.type
_entity.pdbx_description
1 polymer ?
#
loop_
_entity_poly.entity_id
_entity_poly.type
_entity_poly.pdbx_seq_one_letter_code
_entity_poly.pdbx_strand_id
1 'polypeptide(L)'
;MSSASASASASSASSPETTKIIVSVACSLLVGAFSMILVSTELLPSYIIAFIIPIVAYAISVLMSIIYQYSVCRKVQLGSIAISDLIVIVTNGIMSFLLFMESVPIFRYMFGPYAPRSPVTGLPYESNTAEYVAAMESENHYKIQILSSIVKAVVPVYFSDPVKNGFVYLYWMFWMTLLPLYFVLSIQGICS
;
A
#
# COMPACT_ATOMS: atom_id res chain seq x y z
N MET A 1 32.89 -33.15 -42.86
CA MET A 1 32.97 -31.84 -42.17
C MET A 1 31.75 -31.04 -42.56
N SER A 2 30.71 -31.00 -41.72
CA SER A 2 29.58 -30.07 -41.88
C SER A 2 29.42 -29.37 -40.54
N SER A 3 29.66 -28.08 -40.56
CA SER A 3 29.75 -27.16 -39.43
C SER A 3 28.37 -26.81 -38.89
N ALA A 4 28.27 -26.91 -37.57
CA ALA A 4 27.34 -26.28 -36.63
C ALA A 4 26.28 -25.32 -37.20
N SER A 5 25.02 -25.73 -37.10
CA SER A 5 23.89 -24.81 -36.89
C SER A 5 23.82 -24.48 -35.40
N ALA A 6 24.53 -23.43 -34.98
CA ALA A 6 24.23 -22.78 -33.71
C ALA A 6 22.90 -22.04 -33.86
N SER A 7 21.82 -22.67 -33.41
CA SER A 7 20.58 -21.97 -33.09
C SER A 7 20.88 -21.05 -31.91
N ALA A 8 21.36 -19.84 -32.23
CA ALA A 8 21.39 -18.74 -31.29
C ALA A 8 19.94 -18.48 -30.90
N SER A 9 19.55 -19.00 -29.74
CA SER A 9 18.36 -18.57 -29.02
C SER A 9 18.55 -17.08 -28.78
N ALA A 10 17.91 -16.27 -29.62
CA ALA A 10 17.75 -14.85 -29.40
C ALA A 10 17.02 -14.71 -28.06
N SER A 11 17.77 -14.43 -27.00
CA SER A 11 17.21 -13.90 -25.76
C SER A 11 16.48 -12.62 -26.15
N SER A 12 15.15 -12.70 -26.20
CA SER A 12 14.30 -11.54 -26.46
C SER A 12 14.55 -10.53 -25.35
N ALA A 13 15.41 -9.54 -25.60
CA ALA A 13 15.60 -8.42 -24.71
C ALA A 13 14.23 -7.77 -24.50
N SER A 14 13.71 -7.81 -23.28
CA SER A 14 12.44 -7.17 -22.93
C SER A 14 12.51 -5.68 -23.27
N SER A 15 11.45 -5.15 -23.87
CA SER A 15 11.41 -3.71 -24.19
C SER A 15 11.55 -2.87 -22.90
N PRO A 16 12.20 -1.69 -22.95
CA PRO A 16 12.35 -0.82 -21.78
C PRO A 16 11.01 -0.46 -21.10
N GLU A 17 9.93 -0.39 -21.89
CA GLU A 17 8.57 -0.17 -21.42
C GLU A 17 8.02 -1.37 -20.62
N THR A 18 8.25 -2.59 -21.12
CA THR A 18 7.88 -3.81 -20.40
C THR A 18 8.62 -3.92 -19.08
N THR A 19 9.93 -3.63 -19.06
CA THR A 19 10.75 -3.63 -17.86
C THR A 19 10.26 -2.59 -16.85
N LYS A 20 9.91 -1.39 -17.29
CA LYS A 20 9.35 -0.32 -16.44
C LYS A 20 8.05 -0.76 -15.75
N ILE A 21 7.12 -1.34 -16.52
CA ILE A 21 5.86 -1.85 -15.96
C ILE A 21 6.13 -2.91 -14.91
N ILE A 22 6.96 -3.92 -15.23
CA ILE A 22 7.27 -5.02 -14.31
C ILE A 22 7.89 -4.49 -13.01
N VAL A 23 8.88 -3.58 -13.10
CA VAL A 23 9.54 -3.01 -11.93
C VAL A 23 8.56 -2.21 -11.09
N SER A 24 7.72 -1.37 -11.71
CA SER A 24 6.73 -0.56 -10.98
C SER A 24 5.68 -1.43 -10.25
N VAL A 25 5.18 -2.48 -10.90
CA VAL A 25 4.22 -3.43 -10.32
C VAL A 25 4.87 -4.23 -9.19
N ALA A 26 6.07 -4.77 -9.41
CA ALA A 26 6.79 -5.53 -8.40
C ALA A 26 7.09 -4.69 -7.15
N CYS A 27 7.56 -3.44 -7.34
CA CYS A 27 7.80 -2.51 -6.24
C CYS A 27 6.51 -2.24 -5.44
N SER A 28 5.41 -1.95 -6.15
CA SER A 28 4.13 -1.63 -5.52
C SER A 28 3.54 -2.82 -4.77
N LEU A 29 3.70 -4.03 -5.30
CA LEU A 29 3.31 -5.26 -4.61
C LEU A 29 4.13 -5.48 -3.35
N LEU A 30 5.45 -5.27 -3.38
CA LEU A 30 6.30 -5.41 -2.20
C LEU A 30 5.91 -4.41 -1.11
N VAL A 31 5.70 -3.15 -1.46
CA VAL A 31 5.27 -2.10 -0.51
C VAL A 31 3.86 -2.40 0.04
N GLY A 32 2.93 -2.80 -0.83
CA GLY A 32 1.57 -3.17 -0.42
C GLY A 32 1.53 -4.40 0.50
N ALA A 33 2.28 -5.45 0.16
CA ALA A 33 2.37 -6.67 0.97
C ALA A 33 3.05 -6.41 2.33
N PHE A 34 4.13 -5.62 2.34
CA PHE A 34 4.76 -5.19 3.58
C PHE A 34 3.77 -4.43 4.48
N SER A 35 3.05 -3.47 3.91
CA SER A 35 2.04 -2.67 4.63
C SER A 35 0.91 -3.55 5.19
N MET A 36 0.45 -4.53 4.40
CA MET A 36 -0.56 -5.50 4.84
C MET A 36 -0.10 -6.26 6.07
N ILE A 37 1.10 -6.85 6.01
CA ILE A 37 1.66 -7.66 7.11
C ILE A 37 1.87 -6.79 8.35
N LEU A 38 2.39 -5.59 8.18
CA LEU A 38 2.66 -4.67 9.28
C LEU A 38 1.37 -4.30 10.03
N VAL A 39 0.27 -4.07 9.30
CA VAL A 39 -1.02 -3.69 9.88
C VAL A 39 -1.78 -4.90 10.43
N SER A 40 -1.76 -6.03 9.72
CA SER A 40 -2.55 -7.21 10.12
C SER A 40 -2.01 -7.93 11.35
N THR A 41 -0.73 -7.73 11.67
CA THR A 41 -0.08 -8.34 12.84
C THR A 41 -0.23 -7.52 14.11
N GLU A 42 -0.73 -6.28 14.03
CA GLU A 42 -0.93 -5.36 15.16
C GLU A 42 0.31 -5.19 16.06
N LEU A 43 1.51 -5.46 15.53
CA LEU A 43 2.76 -5.42 16.28
C LEU A 43 3.13 -4.01 16.74
N LEU A 44 2.66 -2.99 16.02
CA LEU A 44 2.99 -1.61 16.25
C LEU A 44 1.72 -0.74 16.34
N PRO A 45 1.73 0.31 17.17
CA PRO A 45 0.67 1.29 17.20
C PRO A 45 0.47 1.98 15.84
N SER A 46 -0.78 2.30 15.50
CA SER A 46 -1.16 2.92 14.21
C SER A 46 -0.42 4.23 13.91
N TYR A 47 -0.10 5.03 14.92
CA TYR A 47 0.67 6.28 14.74
C TYR A 47 2.12 6.01 14.30
N ILE A 48 2.72 4.88 14.69
CA ILE A 48 4.07 4.50 14.24
C ILE A 48 4.00 3.97 12.80
N ILE A 49 3.00 3.13 12.52
CA ILE A 49 2.77 2.56 11.19
C ILE A 49 2.66 3.66 10.13
N ALA A 50 2.00 4.77 10.46
CA ALA A 50 1.84 5.92 9.57
C ALA A 50 3.17 6.51 9.07
N PHE A 51 4.25 6.41 9.86
CA PHE A 51 5.59 6.87 9.47
C PHE A 51 6.47 5.78 8.85
N ILE A 52 6.33 4.52 9.29
CA ILE A 52 7.16 3.42 8.77
C ILE A 52 6.83 3.14 7.30
N ILE A 53 5.55 3.10 6.95
CA ILE A 53 5.12 2.73 5.60
C ILE A 53 5.74 3.65 4.52
N PRO A 54 5.66 4.99 4.63
CA PRO A 54 6.29 5.89 3.64
C PRO A 54 7.81 5.71 3.53
N ILE A 55 8.50 5.48 4.66
CA ILE A 55 9.96 5.29 4.68
C ILE A 55 10.35 4.01 3.93
N VAL A 56 9.64 2.91 4.20
CA VAL A 56 9.88 1.64 3.51
C VAL A 56 9.51 1.73 2.03
N ALA A 57 8.41 2.40 1.70
CA ALA A 57 8.01 2.66 0.31
C ALA A 57 9.11 3.40 -0.45
N TYR A 58 9.69 4.44 0.15
CA TYR A 58 10.81 5.19 -0.41
C TYR A 58 12.05 4.32 -0.60
N ALA A 59 12.47 3.56 0.43
CA ALA A 59 13.66 2.72 0.37
C ALA A 59 13.57 1.65 -0.73
N ILE A 60 12.41 0.99 -0.84
CA ILE A 60 12.17 -0.02 -1.88
C ILE A 60 12.11 0.64 -3.27
N SER A 61 11.50 1.82 -3.39
CA SER A 61 11.43 2.56 -4.66
C SER A 61 12.81 2.97 -5.15
N VAL A 62 13.64 3.55 -4.29
CA VAL A 62 15.03 3.91 -4.63
C VAL A 62 15.83 2.68 -5.09
N LEU A 63 15.69 1.55 -4.40
CA LEU A 63 16.36 0.32 -4.79
C LEU A 63 15.92 -0.14 -6.19
N MET A 64 14.62 -0.12 -6.46
CA MET A 64 14.05 -0.52 -7.75
C MET A 64 14.41 0.45 -8.88
N SER A 65 14.44 1.75 -8.60
CA SER A 65 14.92 2.81 -9.50
C SER A 65 16.39 2.62 -9.88
N ILE A 66 17.25 2.26 -8.92
CA ILE A 66 18.67 1.94 -9.19
C ILE A 66 18.78 0.74 -10.13
N ILE A 67 18.05 -0.33 -9.85
CA ILE A 67 18.04 -1.55 -10.69
C ILE A 67 17.57 -1.21 -12.11
N TYR A 68 16.48 -0.44 -12.23
CA TYR A 68 15.93 -0.03 -13.52
C TYR A 68 16.93 0.81 -14.32
N GLN A 69 17.46 1.90 -13.73
CA GLN A 69 18.37 2.81 -14.42
C GLN A 69 19.67 2.10 -14.84
N TYR A 70 20.20 1.22 -13.99
CA TYR A 70 21.36 0.40 -14.34
C TYR A 70 21.05 -0.58 -15.49
N SER A 71 19.86 -1.18 -15.49
CA SER A 71 19.46 -2.13 -16.55
C SER A 71 19.31 -1.46 -17.92
N VAL A 72 18.78 -0.24 -17.97
CA VAL A 72 18.48 0.49 -19.22
C VAL A 72 19.69 1.31 -19.69
N CYS A 73 20.30 2.08 -18.80
CA CYS A 73 21.34 3.06 -19.16
C CYS A 73 22.77 2.60 -18.84
N ARG A 74 22.96 1.48 -18.12
CA ARG A 74 24.27 0.99 -17.63
C ARG A 74 25.04 2.01 -16.79
N LYS A 75 24.36 3.05 -16.31
CA LYS A 75 24.86 4.12 -15.44
C LYS A 75 23.80 4.43 -14.39
N VAL A 76 24.22 4.86 -13.21
CA VAL A 76 23.33 5.20 -12.10
C VAL A 76 23.61 6.62 -11.65
N GLN A 77 22.58 7.46 -11.61
CA GLN A 77 22.64 8.82 -11.09
C GLN A 77 21.88 8.90 -9.76
N LEU A 78 22.54 8.50 -8.67
CA LEU A 78 21.93 8.38 -7.34
C LEU A 78 21.23 9.65 -6.85
N GLY A 79 21.80 10.83 -7.12
CA GLY A 79 21.19 12.11 -6.71
C GLY A 79 19.84 12.37 -7.39
N SER A 80 19.74 12.08 -8.69
CA SER A 80 18.49 12.22 -9.45
C SER A 80 17.45 11.21 -8.97
N ILE A 81 17.86 9.96 -8.74
CA ILE A 81 16.99 8.91 -8.20
C ILE A 81 16.43 9.33 -6.83
N ALA A 82 17.29 9.69 -5.88
CA ALA A 82 16.88 10.03 -4.53
C ALA A 82 15.88 11.20 -4.49
N ILE A 83 16.10 12.24 -5.31
CA ILE A 83 15.20 13.41 -5.36
C ILE A 83 13.88 13.05 -6.03
N SER A 84 13.92 12.33 -7.16
CA SER A 84 12.71 11.98 -7.90
C SER A 84 11.80 11.01 -7.12
N ASP A 85 12.36 10.07 -6.37
CA ASP A 85 11.59 9.13 -5.54
C ASP A 85 10.99 9.78 -4.29
N LEU A 86 11.30 11.04 -3.98
CA LEU A 86 10.60 11.78 -2.91
C LEU A 86 9.09 11.92 -3.20
N ILE A 87 8.67 11.86 -4.46
CA ILE A 87 7.23 11.86 -4.74
C ILE A 87 6.54 10.65 -4.11
N VAL A 88 7.22 9.49 -4.07
CA VAL A 88 6.69 8.26 -3.49
C VAL A 88 6.55 8.36 -1.97
N ILE A 89 7.51 9.01 -1.28
CA ILE A 89 7.39 9.23 0.17
C ILE A 89 6.23 10.17 0.48
N VAL A 90 6.02 11.20 -0.32
CA VAL A 90 4.94 12.18 -0.12
C VAL A 90 3.57 11.54 -0.36
N THR A 91 3.38 10.81 -1.46
CA THR A 91 2.07 10.17 -1.76
C THR A 91 1.70 9.12 -0.73
N ASN A 92 2.64 8.24 -0.35
CA ASN A 92 2.41 7.26 0.70
C ASN A 92 2.23 7.93 2.06
N GLY A 93 2.95 9.01 2.36
CA GLY A 93 2.79 9.78 3.60
C GLY A 93 1.41 10.39 3.75
N ILE A 94 0.90 11.04 2.69
CA ILE A 94 -0.46 11.61 2.67
C ILE A 94 -1.49 10.50 2.88
N MET A 95 -1.36 9.38 2.16
CA MET A 95 -2.31 8.28 2.26
C MET A 95 -2.28 7.61 3.64
N SER A 96 -1.10 7.35 4.19
CA SER A 96 -0.93 6.81 5.55
C SER A 96 -1.54 7.75 6.59
N PHE A 97 -1.37 9.07 6.43
CA PHE A 97 -1.98 10.05 7.32
C PHE A 97 -3.52 10.04 7.22
N LEU A 98 -4.08 9.96 6.01
CA LEU A 98 -5.53 9.86 5.83
C LEU A 98 -6.09 8.58 6.48
N LEU A 99 -5.45 7.43 6.26
CA LEU A 99 -5.86 6.16 6.88
C LEU A 99 -5.69 6.18 8.40
N PHE A 100 -4.68 6.87 8.92
CA PHE A 100 -4.52 7.10 10.35
C PHE A 100 -5.68 7.94 10.90
N MET A 101 -6.06 9.03 10.23
CA MET A 101 -7.18 9.87 10.65
C MET A 101 -8.51 9.11 10.66
N GLU A 102 -8.74 8.20 9.70
CA GLU A 102 -9.92 7.33 9.70
C GLU A 102 -9.93 6.32 10.86
N SER A 103 -8.76 5.98 11.41
CA SER A 103 -8.66 5.07 12.55
C SER A 103 -9.02 5.73 13.88
N VAL A 104 -9.07 7.07 13.93
CA VAL A 104 -9.37 7.82 15.16
C VAL A 104 -10.89 7.84 15.41
N PRO A 105 -11.36 7.46 16.63
CA PRO A 105 -12.78 7.46 16.97
C PRO A 105 -13.30 8.88 17.29
N ILE A 106 -13.28 9.78 16.30
CA ILE A 106 -13.60 11.21 16.47
C ILE A 106 -15.02 11.40 17.05
N PHE A 107 -15.99 10.57 16.66
CA PHE A 107 -17.37 10.72 17.13
C PHE A 107 -17.54 10.42 18.62
N ARG A 108 -16.67 9.61 19.21
CA ARG A 108 -16.68 9.37 20.66
C ARG A 108 -16.43 10.66 21.44
N TYR A 109 -15.55 11.53 20.93
CA TYR A 109 -15.21 12.80 21.57
C TYR A 109 -16.31 13.87 21.38
N MET A 110 -17.06 13.81 20.28
CA MET A 110 -18.11 14.79 19.99
C MET A 110 -19.46 14.44 20.61
N PHE A 111 -19.85 13.16 20.59
CA PHE A 111 -21.19 12.71 20.97
C PHE A 111 -21.23 11.87 22.24
N GLY A 112 -20.07 11.56 22.82
CA GLY A 112 -19.98 10.63 23.94
C GLY A 112 -20.23 9.18 23.52
N PRO A 113 -20.28 8.24 24.48
CA PRO A 113 -20.49 6.83 24.19
C PRO A 113 -21.94 6.55 23.75
N TYR A 114 -22.12 5.88 22.61
CA TYR A 114 -23.41 5.35 22.15
C TYR A 114 -23.30 3.87 21.76
N ALA A 115 -24.41 3.15 21.90
CA ALA A 115 -24.47 1.72 21.62
C ALA A 115 -24.25 1.45 20.11
N PRO A 116 -23.44 0.43 19.75
CA PRO A 116 -23.30 -0.01 18.38
C PRO A 116 -24.66 -0.49 17.84
N ARG A 117 -24.92 -0.26 16.56
CA ARG A 117 -26.20 -0.58 15.90
C ARG A 117 -26.00 -1.64 14.83
N SER A 118 -27.00 -2.49 14.68
CA SER A 118 -27.03 -3.48 13.60
C SER A 118 -27.12 -2.78 12.24
N PRO A 119 -26.27 -3.15 11.26
CA PRO A 119 -26.34 -2.60 9.91
C PRO A 119 -27.57 -3.09 9.14
N VAL A 120 -28.24 -4.15 9.59
CA VAL A 120 -29.43 -4.72 8.94
C VAL A 120 -30.70 -4.04 9.43
N THR A 121 -30.85 -3.89 10.75
CA THR A 121 -32.10 -3.41 11.37
C THR A 121 -32.02 -1.95 11.84
N GLY A 122 -30.82 -1.36 11.95
CA GLY A 122 -30.61 0.00 12.46
C GLY A 122 -30.86 0.16 13.97
N LEU A 123 -31.25 -0.92 14.66
CA LEU A 123 -31.47 -0.97 16.10
C LEU A 123 -30.15 -1.21 16.84
N PRO A 124 -29.99 -0.68 18.07
CA PRO A 124 -28.83 -0.97 18.91
C PRO A 124 -28.73 -2.48 19.19
N TYR A 125 -27.52 -3.01 19.17
CA TYR A 125 -27.27 -4.36 19.66
C TYR A 125 -27.56 -4.44 21.16
N GLU A 126 -28.07 -5.59 21.61
CA GLU A 126 -28.25 -5.84 23.05
C GLU A 126 -26.88 -5.98 23.74
N SER A 127 -26.75 -5.43 24.95
CA SER A 127 -25.45 -5.30 25.63
C SER A 127 -24.75 -6.62 25.99
N ASN A 128 -25.47 -7.74 25.93
CA ASN A 128 -25.03 -9.09 26.24
C ASN A 128 -24.66 -9.94 25.01
N THR A 129 -24.76 -9.39 23.79
CA THR A 129 -24.39 -10.14 22.57
C THR A 129 -22.91 -10.02 22.26
N ALA A 130 -22.35 -11.06 21.63
CA ALA A 130 -20.96 -11.05 21.16
C ALA A 130 -20.70 -9.89 20.17
N GLU A 131 -21.71 -9.53 19.38
CA GLU A 131 -21.66 -8.43 18.41
C GLU A 131 -21.52 -7.07 19.11
N TYR A 132 -22.23 -6.87 20.22
CA TYR A 132 -22.09 -5.67 21.03
C TYR A 132 -20.69 -5.54 21.61
N VAL A 133 -20.15 -6.62 22.19
CA VAL A 133 -18.81 -6.64 22.78
C VAL A 133 -17.75 -6.33 21.71
N ALA A 134 -17.78 -7.03 20.58
CA ALA A 134 -16.83 -6.83 19.48
C ALA A 134 -16.90 -5.41 18.87
N ALA A 135 -18.11 -4.86 18.73
CA ALA A 135 -18.30 -3.52 18.20
C ALA A 135 -17.83 -2.43 19.19
N MET A 136 -18.02 -2.65 20.50
CA MET A 136 -17.51 -1.76 21.54
C MET A 136 -15.98 -1.81 21.68
N GLU A 137 -15.37 -2.99 21.53
CA GLU A 137 -13.90 -3.15 21.54
C GLU A 137 -13.24 -2.52 20.32
N SER A 138 -13.83 -2.70 19.12
CA SER A 138 -13.27 -2.16 17.88
C SER A 138 -13.46 -0.65 17.73
N GLU A 139 -14.42 -0.07 18.44
CA GLU A 139 -14.83 1.34 18.35
C GLU A 139 -15.17 1.78 16.92
N ASN A 140 -15.50 0.84 16.03
CA ASN A 140 -15.70 1.11 14.60
C ASN A 140 -16.88 2.04 14.35
N HIS A 141 -17.92 1.96 15.17
CA HIS A 141 -19.09 2.85 15.08
C HIS A 141 -18.75 4.31 15.38
N TYR A 142 -17.63 4.62 16.03
CA TYR A 142 -17.18 5.99 16.31
C TYR A 142 -16.25 6.58 15.24
N LYS A 143 -15.90 5.82 14.20
CA LYS A 143 -14.88 6.17 13.22
C LYS A 143 -15.51 6.61 11.89
N ILE A 144 -14.91 7.60 11.23
CA ILE A 144 -15.26 7.99 9.86
C ILE A 144 -14.40 7.13 8.92
N GLN A 145 -15.00 6.12 8.29
CA GLN A 145 -14.29 5.10 7.50
C GLN A 145 -14.62 5.21 6.00
N ILE A 146 -14.21 6.26 5.30
CA ILE A 146 -14.60 6.45 3.89
C ILE A 146 -13.71 5.60 2.97
N LEU A 147 -12.41 5.86 2.97
CA LEU A 147 -11.40 5.17 2.16
C LEU A 147 -11.29 3.69 2.55
N SER A 148 -11.38 3.42 3.85
CA SER A 148 -11.37 2.06 4.39
C SER A 148 -12.64 1.28 4.04
N SER A 149 -13.83 1.91 4.02
CA SER A 149 -15.07 1.20 3.64
C SER A 149 -15.08 0.74 2.18
N ILE A 150 -14.49 1.51 1.25
CA ILE A 150 -14.42 1.11 -0.17
C ILE A 150 -13.75 -0.25 -0.31
N VAL A 151 -12.63 -0.45 0.38
CA VAL A 151 -11.89 -1.71 0.33
C VAL A 151 -12.56 -2.78 1.19
N LYS A 152 -13.02 -2.43 2.40
CA LYS A 152 -13.70 -3.39 3.28
C LYS A 152 -14.98 -3.95 2.68
N ALA A 153 -15.69 -3.20 1.84
CA ALA A 153 -16.92 -3.65 1.18
C ALA A 153 -16.70 -4.82 0.22
N VAL A 154 -15.50 -4.95 -0.35
CA VAL A 154 -15.15 -6.04 -1.29
C VAL A 154 -14.38 -7.18 -0.60
N VAL A 155 -13.99 -7.01 0.67
CA VAL A 155 -13.29 -8.03 1.44
C VAL A 155 -14.32 -8.96 2.10
N PRO A 156 -14.13 -10.29 2.03
CA PRO A 156 -15.04 -11.25 2.65
C PRO A 156 -15.33 -10.97 4.12
N VAL A 157 -16.61 -11.15 4.50
CA VAL A 157 -17.13 -10.78 5.83
C VAL A 157 -16.46 -11.57 6.95
N TYR A 158 -16.06 -12.82 6.69
CA TYR A 158 -15.43 -13.73 7.66
C TYR A 158 -13.98 -13.37 8.02
N PHE A 159 -13.35 -12.41 7.33
CA PHE A 159 -12.05 -11.92 7.75
C PHE A 159 -12.15 -11.05 9.01
N SER A 160 -11.17 -11.20 9.91
CA SER A 160 -11.05 -10.35 11.09
C SER A 160 -10.74 -8.90 10.71
N ASP A 161 -11.10 -7.96 11.58
CA ASP A 161 -10.86 -6.53 11.35
C ASP A 161 -9.39 -6.15 11.10
N PRO A 162 -8.39 -6.74 11.78
CA PRO A 162 -6.98 -6.47 11.49
C PRO A 162 -6.59 -6.89 10.07
N VAL A 163 -7.11 -8.02 9.59
CA VAL A 163 -6.86 -8.52 8.23
C VAL A 163 -7.54 -7.62 7.20
N LYS A 164 -8.79 -7.19 7.47
CA LYS A 164 -9.50 -6.21 6.64
C LYS A 164 -8.75 -4.89 6.54
N ASN A 165 -8.24 -4.38 7.66
CA ASN A 165 -7.39 -3.19 7.68
C ASN A 165 -6.09 -3.41 6.91
N GLY A 166 -5.47 -4.59 7.02
CA GLY A 166 -4.31 -4.97 6.20
C GLY A 166 -4.59 -4.86 4.70
N PHE A 167 -5.76 -5.33 4.23
CA PHE A 167 -6.16 -5.19 2.82
C PHE A 167 -6.39 -3.74 2.40
N VAL A 168 -6.95 -2.89 3.29
CA VAL A 168 -7.09 -1.43 3.04
C VAL A 168 -5.71 -0.83 2.75
N TYR A 169 -4.73 -1.11 3.62
CA TYR A 169 -3.37 -0.60 3.45
C TYR A 169 -2.68 -1.19 2.22
N LEU A 170 -2.87 -2.49 1.93
CA LEU A 170 -2.36 -3.10 0.71
C LEU A 170 -2.84 -2.36 -0.53
N TYR A 171 -4.16 -2.16 -0.64
CA TYR A 171 -4.78 -1.53 -1.80
C TYR A 171 -4.27 -0.10 -2.01
N TRP A 172 -4.32 0.71 -0.96
CA TRP A 172 -3.96 2.12 -1.07
C TRP A 172 -2.46 2.34 -1.26
N MET A 173 -1.60 1.59 -0.56
CA MET A 173 -0.15 1.71 -0.72
C MET A 173 0.34 1.15 -2.06
N PHE A 174 -0.34 0.13 -2.59
CA PHE A 174 -0.09 -0.35 -3.95
C PHE A 174 -0.29 0.77 -4.97
N TRP A 175 -1.46 1.42 -4.99
CA TRP A 175 -1.75 2.48 -5.97
C TRP A 175 -0.91 3.74 -5.76
N MET A 176 -0.69 4.14 -4.51
CA MET A 176 0.09 5.33 -4.16
C MET A 176 1.60 5.15 -4.36
N THR A 177 2.05 3.91 -4.57
CA THR A 177 3.42 3.60 -5.00
C THR A 177 3.50 3.41 -6.51
N LEU A 178 2.53 2.72 -7.13
CA LEU A 178 2.56 2.37 -8.55
C LEU A 178 2.59 3.58 -9.46
N LEU A 179 1.64 4.49 -9.29
CA LEU A 179 1.48 5.63 -10.21
C LEU A 179 2.68 6.58 -10.14
N PRO A 180 3.15 7.01 -8.95
CA PRO A 180 4.27 7.93 -8.87
C PRO A 180 5.58 7.27 -9.32
N LEU A 181 5.81 6.00 -8.96
CA LEU A 181 7.01 5.29 -9.39
C LEU A 181 7.03 5.09 -10.92
N TYR A 182 5.91 4.70 -11.53
CA TYR A 182 5.83 4.57 -12.99
C TYR A 182 6.19 5.87 -13.72
N PHE A 183 5.72 7.01 -13.19
CA PHE A 183 6.09 8.33 -13.68
C PHE A 183 7.58 8.63 -13.51
N VAL A 184 8.13 8.39 -12.31
CA VAL A 184 9.55 8.62 -12.00
C VAL A 184 10.47 7.78 -12.89
N LEU A 185 10.17 6.49 -13.07
CA LEU A 185 10.95 5.60 -13.94
C LEU A 185 10.94 6.09 -15.40
N SER A 186 9.87 6.75 -15.85
CA SER A 186 9.80 7.32 -17.20
C SER A 186 10.78 8.49 -17.40
N ILE A 187 11.07 9.25 -16.34
CA ILE A 187 12.06 10.33 -16.37
C ILE A 187 13.47 9.75 -16.23
N GLN A 188 13.68 8.83 -15.29
CA GLN A 188 14.98 8.21 -15.01
C GLN A 188 15.49 7.33 -16.16
N GLY A 189 14.59 6.79 -16.99
CA GLY A 189 14.91 5.97 -18.16
C GLY A 189 15.47 6.76 -19.35
N ILE A 190 15.49 8.10 -19.28
CA ILE A 190 16.12 8.94 -20.30
C ILE A 190 17.63 8.94 -20.03
N CYS A 191 18.38 8.14 -20.79
CA CYS A 191 19.82 8.06 -20.67
C CYS A 191 20.47 9.33 -21.25
N SER A 192 20.84 10.28 -20.38
CA SER A 192 21.70 11.43 -20.70
C SER A 192 23.18 11.10 -20.56
#